data_AF-A0A139KN24-F1
#
_entry.id   AF-A0A139KN24-F1
#
_cell.length_a   1.000
_cell.length_b   1.000
_cell.length_c   1.000
_cell.angle_alpha   90.00
_cell.angle_beta   90.00
_cell.angle_gamma   90.00
#
_symmetry.space_group_name_H-M   'P 1'
#
loop_
_entity.id
_entity.type
_entity.pdbx_description
1 polymer ?
#
loop_
_entity_poly.entity_id
_entity_poly.type
_entity_poly.pdbx_seq_one_letter_code
_entity_poly.pdbx_strand_id
1 'polypeptide(L)'
;MQKLNEEFRDTLIEYDARIMPKDLLTISVSCSEPEAALPFNLVVPASQTGINSTNLVSQPTLQNYLVNNQGEIVFPVLGTLKVGGMTTQETSELIVGKLERYLKERPIVTVRLVNYKISVIGEVSRPGVYTVNNEQVNVFEAVAMAGDLTIYGKRDNVRIIRTVDGKQKLITINLNDENIIYSPDFYLRQNDILYVEPNKAKKQSANIGSSTNLLISITSILISLAGLMVNILR
;
A
#
# COMPACT_ATOMS: atom_id res chain seq x y z
N MET A 1 -36.73 -10.02 6.45
CA MET A 1 -35.66 -10.44 5.52
C MET A 1 -35.47 -9.47 4.37
N GLN A 2 -36.52 -9.08 3.61
CA GLN A 2 -36.34 -8.19 2.44
C GLN A 2 -36.12 -6.70 2.79
N LYS A 3 -36.75 -6.19 3.85
CA LYS A 3 -36.50 -4.82 4.37
C LYS A 3 -35.16 -4.64 5.08
N LEU A 4 -34.56 -5.75 5.52
CA LEU A 4 -33.27 -5.73 6.23
C LEU A 4 -32.14 -5.45 5.22
N ASN A 5 -32.20 -6.04 4.03
CA ASN A 5 -31.17 -5.92 2.98
C ASN A 5 -31.08 -4.54 2.29
N GLU A 6 -32.12 -3.70 2.34
CA GLU A 6 -32.07 -2.38 1.70
C GLU A 6 -31.36 -1.35 2.58
N GLU A 7 -31.54 -1.41 3.90
CA GLU A 7 -30.85 -0.55 4.88
C GLU A 7 -29.32 -0.83 4.92
N PHE A 8 -28.92 -2.06 4.58
CA PHE A 8 -27.50 -2.47 4.51
C PHE A 8 -26.75 -1.99 3.27
N ARG A 9 -27.42 -1.57 2.19
CA ARG A 9 -26.75 -1.07 0.98
C ARG A 9 -26.29 0.39 1.12
N ASP A 10 -26.97 1.17 1.94
CA ASP A 10 -26.76 2.62 2.06
C ASP A 10 -25.59 3.03 2.99
N THR A 11 -24.87 2.06 3.58
CA THR A 11 -23.77 2.33 4.54
C THR A 11 -22.40 1.81 4.11
N LEU A 12 -22.29 1.17 2.94
CA LEU A 12 -20.98 0.86 2.38
C LEU A 12 -20.37 2.15 1.84
N ILE A 13 -19.42 2.71 2.59
CA ILE A 13 -18.64 3.86 2.15
C ILE A 13 -17.87 3.45 0.90
N GLU A 14 -18.31 3.94 -0.26
CA GLU A 14 -17.59 3.77 -1.51
C GLU A 14 -16.25 4.51 -1.40
N TYR A 15 -15.15 3.76 -1.37
CA TYR A 15 -13.80 4.33 -1.29
C TYR A 15 -13.26 4.57 -2.70
N ASP A 16 -13.13 5.85 -3.04
CA ASP A 16 -12.41 6.28 -4.23
C ASP A 16 -11.03 6.84 -3.85
N ALA A 17 -9.99 6.25 -4.45
CA ALA A 17 -8.66 6.79 -4.37
C ALA A 17 -8.58 8.17 -5.02
N ARG A 18 -8.00 9.13 -4.31
CA ARG A 18 -7.71 10.46 -4.81
C ARG A 18 -6.24 10.58 -5.14
N ILE A 19 -5.96 11.18 -6.29
CA ILE A 19 -4.60 11.41 -6.79
C ILE A 19 -3.88 12.38 -5.88
N MET A 20 -2.68 12.01 -5.44
CA MET A 20 -1.82 12.82 -4.58
C MET A 20 -0.52 13.22 -5.31
N PRO A 21 0.16 14.28 -4.82
CA PRO A 21 1.52 14.56 -5.26
C PRO A 21 2.41 13.32 -5.16
N LYS A 22 3.29 13.15 -6.15
CA LYS A 22 4.19 11.99 -6.31
C LYS A 22 3.53 10.68 -6.76
N ASP A 23 2.23 10.68 -7.05
CA ASP A 23 1.62 9.54 -7.73
C ASP A 23 2.08 9.47 -9.19
N LEU A 24 2.10 8.25 -9.72
CA LEU A 24 2.37 7.95 -11.11
C LEU A 24 1.08 7.48 -11.77
N LEU A 25 0.71 8.15 -12.85
CA LEU A 25 -0.49 7.84 -13.62
C LEU A 25 -0.10 7.24 -14.97
N THR A 26 -0.80 6.21 -15.42
CA THR A 26 -0.86 5.86 -16.84
C THR A 26 -2.15 6.41 -17.42
N ILE A 27 -2.05 7.09 -18.55
CA ILE A 27 -3.21 7.63 -19.27
C ILE A 27 -3.17 7.06 -20.69
N SER A 28 -4.26 6.42 -21.10
CA SER A 28 -4.45 5.95 -22.47
C SER A 28 -5.70 6.57 -23.07
N VAL A 29 -5.55 7.11 -24.27
CA VAL A 29 -6.64 7.68 -25.06
C VAL A 29 -6.96 6.74 -26.21
N SER A 30 -8.23 6.36 -26.34
CA SER A 30 -8.72 5.53 -27.43
C SER A 30 -9.87 6.26 -28.13
N CYS A 31 -9.91 6.23 -29.45
CA CYS A 31 -11.02 6.76 -30.25
C CYS A 31 -11.22 5.89 -31.49
N SER A 32 -12.30 6.13 -32.24
CA SER A 32 -12.67 5.34 -33.43
C SER A 32 -11.62 5.38 -34.54
N GLU A 33 -10.81 6.44 -34.60
CA GLU A 33 -9.70 6.61 -35.53
C GLU A 33 -8.37 6.55 -34.74
N PRO A 34 -7.72 5.37 -34.61
CA PRO A 34 -6.56 5.20 -33.74
C PRO A 34 -5.39 6.14 -34.06
N GLU A 35 -5.22 6.53 -35.33
CA GLU A 35 -4.16 7.46 -35.76
C GLU A 35 -4.31 8.85 -35.13
N ALA A 36 -5.54 9.29 -34.88
CA ALA A 36 -5.80 10.56 -34.22
C ALA A 36 -5.45 10.52 -32.72
N ALA A 37 -5.41 9.33 -32.10
CA ALA A 37 -5.05 9.17 -30.69
C ALA A 37 -3.52 9.12 -30.45
N LEU A 38 -2.71 8.84 -31.48
CA LEU A 38 -1.26 8.65 -31.37
C LEU A 38 -0.53 9.82 -30.67
N PRO A 39 -0.83 11.10 -30.95
CA PRO A 39 -0.13 12.21 -30.28
C PRO A 39 -0.35 12.28 -28.77
N PHE A 40 -1.42 11.64 -28.26
CA PHE A 40 -1.79 11.64 -26.85
C PHE A 40 -1.25 10.41 -26.10
N ASN A 41 -0.86 9.36 -26.82
CA ASN A 41 -0.36 8.10 -26.27
C ASN A 41 1.15 8.01 -26.47
N LEU A 42 1.91 8.78 -25.68
CA LEU A 42 3.37 8.68 -25.72
C LEU A 42 3.81 7.31 -25.22
N VAL A 43 4.58 6.61 -26.05
CA VAL A 43 5.23 5.34 -25.70
C VAL A 43 6.70 5.60 -25.44
N VAL A 44 7.22 5.00 -24.37
CA VAL A 44 8.66 4.98 -24.08
C VAL A 44 9.20 3.58 -24.35
N PRO A 45 10.42 3.43 -24.90
CA PRO A 45 11.04 2.12 -25.06
C PRO A 45 11.32 1.53 -23.68
N ALA A 46 10.62 0.46 -23.29
CA ALA A 46 10.98 -0.26 -22.08
C ALA A 46 12.10 -1.26 -22.39
N SER A 47 13.27 -1.05 -21.79
CA SER A 47 14.35 -2.04 -21.79
C SER A 47 14.14 -2.95 -20.59
N GLN A 48 13.66 -4.18 -20.79
CA GLN A 48 13.67 -5.19 -19.74
C GLN A 48 15.06 -5.82 -19.70
N THR A 49 15.87 -5.43 -18.73
CA THR A 49 17.16 -6.08 -18.46
C THR A 49 16.90 -7.40 -17.73
N GLY A 50 16.59 -8.45 -18.49
CA GLY A 50 16.54 -9.81 -17.96
C GLY A 50 17.96 -10.25 -17.58
N ILE A 51 18.15 -10.68 -16.33
CA ILE A 51 19.46 -11.04 -15.75
C ILE A 51 20.19 -12.17 -16.52
N ASN A 52 19.54 -12.87 -17.47
CA ASN A 52 20.15 -13.96 -18.27
C ASN A 52 19.67 -14.03 -19.74
N SER A 53 19.32 -12.93 -20.41
CA SER A 53 18.73 -13.02 -21.76
C SER A 53 19.40 -12.10 -22.78
N THR A 54 20.11 -12.70 -23.74
CA THR A 54 20.78 -12.06 -24.90
C THR A 54 19.80 -11.50 -25.95
N ASN A 55 18.49 -11.53 -25.68
CA ASN A 55 17.44 -10.98 -26.54
C ASN A 55 16.78 -9.80 -25.82
N LEU A 56 17.24 -8.59 -26.11
CA LEU A 56 16.57 -7.36 -25.70
C LEU A 56 15.31 -7.18 -26.56
N VAL A 57 14.18 -7.69 -26.10
CA VAL A 57 12.87 -7.35 -26.67
C VAL A 57 12.39 -6.08 -25.98
N SER A 58 12.52 -4.95 -26.65
CA SER A 58 11.95 -3.68 -26.17
C SER A 58 10.47 -3.63 -26.54
N GLN A 59 9.59 -3.99 -25.61
CA GLN A 59 8.16 -3.75 -25.79
C GLN A 59 7.87 -2.29 -25.45
N PRO A 60 7.27 -1.49 -26.37
CA PRO A 60 6.86 -0.13 -26.05
C PRO A 60 5.81 -0.15 -24.93
N THR A 61 6.03 0.65 -23.90
CA THR A 61 5.08 0.84 -22.80
C THR A 61 4.60 2.29 -22.79
N LEU A 62 3.36 2.52 -22.37
CA LEU A 62 2.84 3.88 -22.20
C LEU A 62 3.69 4.65 -21.18
N GLN A 63 3.90 5.93 -21.45
CA GLN A 63 4.59 6.84 -20.55
C GLN A 63 3.78 7.01 -19.25
N ASN A 64 4.49 6.98 -18.12
CA ASN A 64 3.93 7.34 -16.83
C ASN A 64 4.05 8.85 -16.60
N TYR A 65 2.99 9.44 -16.06
CA TYR A 65 2.89 10.84 -15.70
C TYR A 65 3.07 11.01 -14.20
N LEU A 66 4.14 11.70 -13.80
CA LEU A 66 4.39 12.04 -12.41
C LEU A 66 3.60 13.27 -12.00
N VAL A 67 2.78 13.12 -10.96
CA VAL A 67 2.06 14.24 -10.35
C VAL A 67 3.04 15.08 -9.53
N ASN A 68 3.20 16.35 -9.91
CA ASN A 68 4.12 17.27 -9.23
C ASN A 68 3.59 17.68 -7.84
N ASN A 69 4.35 18.50 -7.11
CA ASN A 69 3.95 18.98 -5.77
C ASN A 69 2.71 19.89 -5.81
N GLN A 70 2.47 20.52 -6.95
CA GLN A 70 1.29 21.32 -7.23
C GLN A 70 0.09 20.44 -7.62
N GLY A 71 0.20 19.11 -7.68
CA GLY A 71 -0.90 18.25 -8.07
C GLY A 71 -1.20 18.31 -9.57
N GLU A 72 -0.20 18.57 -10.41
CA GLU A 72 -0.34 18.71 -11.85
C GLU A 72 0.50 17.67 -12.59
N ILE A 73 0.06 17.32 -13.80
CA ILE A 73 0.78 16.50 -14.78
C ILE A 73 1.00 17.28 -16.06
N VAL A 74 2.03 16.93 -16.82
CA VAL A 74 2.26 17.45 -18.17
C VAL A 74 1.77 16.41 -19.18
N PHE A 75 0.59 16.65 -19.75
CA PHE A 75 -0.04 15.75 -20.71
C PHE A 75 0.24 16.21 -22.15
N PRO A 76 0.46 15.29 -23.11
CA PRO A 76 0.78 15.64 -24.49
C PRO A 76 -0.34 16.47 -25.13
N VAL A 77 0.02 17.47 -25.93
CA VAL A 77 -0.89 18.41 -26.62
C VAL A 77 -1.67 19.35 -25.68
N LEU A 78 -2.22 18.84 -24.58
CA LEU A 78 -3.01 19.62 -23.62
C LEU A 78 -2.16 20.41 -22.61
N GLY A 79 -0.87 20.08 -22.48
CA GLY A 79 0.05 20.74 -21.57
C GLY A 79 -0.24 20.39 -20.11
N THR A 80 -0.10 21.38 -19.22
CA THR A 80 -0.25 21.17 -17.78
C THR A 80 -1.72 20.98 -17.39
N LEU A 81 -2.02 19.89 -16.69
CA LEU A 81 -3.35 19.56 -16.17
C LEU A 81 -3.30 19.39 -14.65
N LYS A 82 -4.21 20.06 -13.94
CA LYS A 82 -4.41 19.89 -12.50
C LYS A 82 -5.26 18.65 -12.23
N VAL A 83 -4.68 17.66 -11.55
CA VAL A 83 -5.30 16.35 -11.26
C VAL A 83 -5.25 15.97 -9.77
N GLY A 84 -4.45 16.69 -8.97
CA GLY A 84 -4.33 16.43 -7.54
C GLY A 84 -5.65 16.68 -6.82
N GLY A 85 -6.04 15.71 -5.99
CA GLY A 85 -7.33 15.68 -5.28
C GLY A 85 -8.48 15.06 -6.07
N MET A 86 -8.33 14.88 -7.39
CA MET A 86 -9.33 14.23 -8.22
C MET A 86 -9.23 12.70 -8.12
N THR A 87 -10.32 12.00 -8.40
CA THR A 87 -10.30 10.56 -8.67
C THR A 87 -9.76 10.29 -10.08
N THR A 88 -9.41 9.04 -10.37
CA THR A 88 -9.03 8.61 -11.72
C THR A 88 -10.17 8.80 -12.72
N GLN A 89 -11.42 8.62 -12.28
CA GLN A 89 -12.62 8.88 -13.07
C GLN A 89 -12.82 10.38 -13.37
N GLU A 90 -12.75 11.24 -12.35
CA GLU A 90 -12.86 12.70 -12.52
C GLU A 90 -11.76 13.23 -13.45
N THR A 91 -10.54 12.69 -13.34
CA THR A 91 -9.42 13.03 -14.21
C THR A 91 -9.66 12.58 -15.65
N SER A 92 -10.23 11.39 -15.85
CA SER A 92 -10.62 10.91 -17.18
C SER A 92 -11.60 11.87 -17.85
N GLU A 93 -12.66 12.25 -17.14
CA GLU A 93 -13.68 13.17 -17.64
C GLU A 93 -13.13 14.56 -17.97
N LEU A 94 -12.23 15.08 -17.13
CA LEU A 94 -11.50 16.32 -17.39
C LEU A 94 -10.72 16.27 -18.70
N ILE A 95 -10.04 15.15 -18.97
CA ILE A 95 -9.23 14.98 -20.19
C ILE A 95 -10.16 14.83 -21.40
N VAL A 96 -11.22 14.03 -21.30
CA VAL A 96 -12.22 13.87 -22.36
C VAL A 96 -12.75 15.23 -22.82
N GLY A 97 -13.23 16.07 -21.89
CA GLY A 97 -13.76 17.39 -22.24
C GLY A 97 -12.72 18.33 -22.88
N LYS A 98 -11.43 18.17 -22.57
CA LYS A 98 -10.36 18.94 -23.23
C LYS A 98 -10.02 18.41 -24.62
N LEU A 99 -10.14 17.10 -24.84
CA LEU A 99 -9.83 16.42 -26.10
C LEU A 99 -10.93 16.59 -27.16
N GLU A 100 -12.17 16.90 -26.79
CA GLU A 100 -13.27 17.15 -27.73
C GLU A 100 -12.98 18.27 -28.74
N ARG A 101 -12.03 19.17 -28.45
CA ARG A 101 -11.59 20.22 -29.40
C ARG A 101 -10.55 19.75 -30.42
N TYR A 102 -9.97 18.57 -30.21
CA TYR A 102 -8.89 18.00 -31.03
C TYR A 102 -9.32 16.73 -31.76
N LEU A 103 -10.33 16.04 -31.26
CA LEU A 103 -10.86 14.80 -31.83
C LEU A 103 -12.28 15.02 -32.34
N LYS A 104 -12.61 14.43 -33.50
CA LYS A 104 -13.94 14.53 -34.12
C LYS A 104 -15.04 13.85 -33.29
N GLU A 105 -14.66 12.82 -32.54
CA GLU A 105 -15.56 12.01 -31.72
C GLU A 105 -15.09 12.03 -30.27
N ARG A 106 -16.03 11.74 -29.36
CA ARG A 106 -15.74 11.68 -27.92
C ARG A 106 -14.80 10.52 -27.62
N PRO A 107 -13.56 10.77 -27.16
CA PRO A 107 -12.63 9.69 -26.87
C PRO A 107 -12.99 8.93 -25.59
N ILE A 108 -12.49 7.71 -25.49
CA ILE A 108 -12.42 6.94 -24.25
C ILE A 108 -11.05 7.20 -23.63
N VAL A 109 -11.04 7.79 -22.45
CA VAL A 109 -9.80 8.02 -21.68
C VAL A 109 -9.80 7.08 -20.49
N THR A 110 -8.70 6.34 -20.32
CA THR A 110 -8.48 5.49 -19.14
C THR A 110 -7.31 6.04 -18.36
N VAL A 111 -7.53 6.34 -17.09
CA VAL A 111 -6.51 6.81 -16.15
C VAL A 111 -6.33 5.72 -15.10
N ARG A 112 -5.09 5.33 -14.81
CA ARG A 112 -4.76 4.35 -13.77
C ARG A 112 -3.62 4.82 -12.89
N LEU A 113 -3.71 4.58 -11.58
CA LEU A 113 -2.62 4.77 -10.64
C LEU A 113 -1.65 3.59 -10.73
N VAL A 114 -0.39 3.87 -11.05
CA VAL A 114 0.65 2.84 -11.26
C VAL A 114 1.33 2.45 -9.95
N ASN A 115 1.52 3.43 -9.07
CA ASN A 115 2.30 3.26 -7.85
C ASN A 115 1.43 3.23 -6.59
N TYR A 116 0.15 2.81 -6.70
CA TYR A 116 -0.67 2.61 -5.51
C TYR A 116 -0.03 1.52 -4.65
N LYS A 117 0.44 1.86 -3.45
CA LYS A 117 1.15 0.96 -2.57
C LYS A 117 0.83 1.24 -1.12
N ILE A 118 0.90 0.17 -0.33
CA ILE A 118 0.81 0.20 1.12
C ILE A 118 2.03 -0.49 1.71
N SER A 119 2.35 -0.19 2.96
CA SER A 119 3.40 -0.90 3.70
C SER A 119 2.78 -1.68 4.84
N VAL A 120 3.13 -2.95 5.00
CA VAL A 120 2.69 -3.77 6.14
C VAL A 120 3.92 -4.18 6.93
N ILE A 121 3.96 -3.83 8.21
CA ILE A 121 5.12 -4.03 9.08
C ILE A 121 4.70 -4.54 10.48
N GLY A 122 5.67 -5.04 11.24
CA GLY A 122 5.45 -5.58 12.58
C GLY A 122 5.24 -7.10 12.56
N GLU A 123 4.36 -7.60 13.42
CA GLU A 123 4.12 -9.04 13.60
C GLU A 123 3.17 -9.64 12.55
N VAL A 124 3.64 -9.63 11.30
CA VAL A 124 3.03 -10.34 10.15
C VAL A 124 4.01 -11.36 9.58
N SER A 125 3.50 -12.34 8.83
CA SER A 125 4.34 -13.40 8.24
C SER A 125 5.39 -12.84 7.26
N ARG A 126 5.01 -11.86 6.45
CA ARG A 126 5.85 -11.24 5.42
C ARG A 126 5.74 -9.70 5.50
N PRO A 127 6.53 -9.04 6.34
CA PRO A 127 6.61 -7.58 6.35
C PRO A 127 7.14 -7.08 4.99
N GLY A 128 6.58 -6.00 4.46
CA GLY A 128 6.99 -5.48 3.16
C GLY A 128 6.12 -4.35 2.62
N VAL A 129 6.52 -3.84 1.46
CA VAL A 129 5.75 -2.87 0.66
C VAL A 129 5.01 -3.64 -0.42
N TYR A 130 3.72 -3.36 -0.56
CA TYR A 130 2.83 -4.06 -1.48
C TYR A 130 2.18 -3.07 -2.44
N THR A 131 2.35 -3.29 -3.74
CA THR A 131 1.65 -2.54 -4.78
C THR A 131 0.26 -3.13 -5.00
N VAL A 132 -0.74 -2.27 -5.08
CA VAL A 132 -2.16 -2.60 -5.26
C VAL A 132 -2.58 -2.18 -6.66
N ASN A 133 -3.18 -3.10 -7.42
CA ASN A 133 -3.49 -2.84 -8.83
C ASN A 133 -4.86 -2.18 -9.05
N ASN A 134 -5.74 -2.23 -8.05
CA ASN A 134 -7.14 -1.83 -8.18
C ASN A 134 -7.44 -0.50 -7.48
N GLU A 135 -6.41 0.26 -7.09
CA GLU A 135 -6.54 1.58 -6.43
C GLU A 135 -7.33 1.54 -5.10
N GLN A 136 -7.60 0.34 -4.58
CA GLN A 136 -8.35 0.10 -3.37
C GLN A 136 -7.78 -1.15 -2.71
N VAL A 137 -7.54 -1.07 -1.40
CA VAL A 137 -7.18 -2.21 -0.56
C VAL A 137 -7.73 -1.97 0.83
N ASN A 138 -8.42 -2.94 1.40
CA ASN A 138 -8.88 -2.87 2.79
C ASN A 138 -7.85 -3.46 3.77
N VAL A 139 -8.05 -3.22 5.06
CA VAL A 139 -7.13 -3.69 6.11
C VAL A 139 -6.98 -5.23 6.10
N PHE A 140 -8.04 -5.98 5.81
CA PHE A 140 -7.97 -7.45 5.76
C PHE A 140 -7.17 -7.95 4.56
N GLU A 141 -7.36 -7.35 3.40
CA GLU A 141 -6.59 -7.66 2.20
C GLU A 141 -5.10 -7.36 2.42
N ALA A 142 -4.79 -6.21 3.03
CA ALA A 142 -3.42 -5.85 3.35
C ALA A 142 -2.74 -6.88 4.28
N VAL A 143 -3.47 -7.33 5.31
CA VAL A 143 -3.01 -8.39 6.21
C VAL A 143 -2.83 -9.72 5.45
N ALA A 144 -3.77 -10.08 4.58
CA ALA A 144 -3.70 -11.30 3.78
C ALA A 144 -2.52 -11.29 2.81
N MET A 145 -2.25 -10.15 2.16
CA MET A 145 -1.08 -9.94 1.29
C MET A 145 0.24 -10.15 2.07
N ALA A 146 0.27 -9.76 3.35
CA ALA A 146 1.39 -9.98 4.25
C ALA A 146 1.46 -11.40 4.85
N GLY A 147 0.58 -12.31 4.44
CA GLY A 147 0.55 -13.70 4.92
C GLY A 147 -0.05 -13.86 6.32
N ASP A 148 -0.98 -12.98 6.70
CA ASP A 148 -1.62 -12.89 8.01
C ASP A 148 -0.66 -12.52 9.17
N LEU A 149 -1.22 -12.21 10.32
CA LEU A 149 -0.52 -11.93 11.56
C LEU A 149 0.19 -13.20 12.06
N THR A 150 1.37 -13.03 12.65
CA THR A 150 2.01 -14.13 13.39
C THR A 150 1.21 -14.44 14.66
N ILE A 151 1.52 -15.57 15.33
CA ILE A 151 0.97 -15.88 16.66
C ILE A 151 1.32 -14.82 17.72
N TYR A 152 2.29 -13.95 17.44
CA TYR A 152 2.68 -12.86 18.31
C TYR A 152 1.99 -11.54 17.98
N GLY A 153 1.25 -11.44 16.88
CA GLY A 153 0.54 -10.23 16.49
C GLY A 153 -0.75 -10.02 17.27
N LYS A 154 -0.99 -8.77 17.69
CA LYS A 154 -2.24 -8.35 18.34
C LYS A 154 -3.29 -7.96 17.30
N ARG A 155 -4.28 -8.84 17.06
CA ARG A 155 -5.42 -8.57 16.15
C ARG A 155 -6.29 -7.40 16.61
N ASP A 156 -6.36 -7.18 17.91
CA ASP A 156 -7.11 -6.09 18.55
C ASP A 156 -6.39 -4.73 18.53
N ASN A 157 -5.13 -4.69 18.08
CA ASN A 157 -4.33 -3.48 18.11
C ASN A 157 -3.41 -3.41 16.87
N VAL A 158 -4.05 -3.24 15.72
CA VAL A 158 -3.41 -2.93 14.44
C VAL A 158 -3.47 -1.43 14.23
N ARG A 159 -2.38 -0.81 13.79
CA ARG A 159 -2.29 0.65 13.67
C ARG A 159 -2.04 1.06 12.24
N ILE A 160 -2.86 1.97 11.72
CA ILE A 160 -2.64 2.64 10.44
C ILE A 160 -1.91 3.94 10.74
N ILE A 161 -0.74 4.12 10.14
CA ILE A 161 -0.01 5.38 10.12
C ILE A 161 -0.29 6.02 8.77
N ARG A 162 -1.06 7.11 8.78
CA ARG A 162 -1.57 7.80 7.60
C ARG A 162 -1.06 9.22 7.58
N THR A 163 -0.55 9.69 6.44
CA THR A 163 -0.15 11.10 6.30
C THR A 163 -1.34 11.92 5.78
N VAL A 164 -1.77 12.92 6.53
CA VAL A 164 -2.84 13.86 6.16
C VAL A 164 -2.28 15.27 6.32
N ASP A 165 -2.30 16.07 5.25
CA ASP A 165 -1.80 17.45 5.24
C ASP A 165 -0.36 17.59 5.79
N GLY A 166 0.51 16.62 5.44
CA GLY A 166 1.90 16.58 5.88
C GLY A 166 2.11 16.14 7.34
N LYS A 167 1.04 15.81 8.08
CA LYS A 167 1.11 15.31 9.46
C LYS A 167 0.78 13.82 9.50
N GLN A 168 1.48 13.08 10.35
CA GLN A 168 1.17 11.67 10.59
C GLN A 168 0.02 11.57 11.58
N LYS A 169 -1.04 10.87 11.18
CA LYS A 169 -2.16 10.44 12.01
C LYS A 169 -2.01 8.95 12.29
N LEU A 170 -2.11 8.59 13.56
CA LEU A 170 -2.13 7.20 14.02
C LEU A 170 -3.58 6.80 14.28
N ILE A 171 -4.06 5.75 13.62
CA ILE A 171 -5.40 5.21 13.78
C ILE A 171 -5.27 3.78 14.28
N THR A 172 -5.93 3.44 15.38
CA THR A 172 -5.95 2.06 15.89
C THR A 172 -7.20 1.36 15.40
N ILE A 173 -7.03 0.14 14.92
CA ILE A 173 -8.04 -0.73 14.34
C ILE A 173 -8.00 -2.08 15.07
N ASN A 174 -9.18 -2.58 15.42
CA ASN A 174 -9.37 -3.91 15.97
C ASN A 174 -9.94 -4.81 14.87
N LEU A 175 -9.15 -5.78 14.41
CA LEU A 175 -9.56 -6.73 13.36
C LEU A 175 -10.62 -7.73 13.82
N ASN A 176 -10.86 -7.84 15.13
CA ASN A 176 -11.91 -8.70 15.69
C ASN A 176 -13.25 -7.94 15.85
N ASP A 177 -13.32 -6.66 15.51
CA ASP A 177 -14.56 -5.89 15.56
C ASP A 177 -15.42 -6.19 14.33
N GLU A 178 -16.64 -6.69 14.56
CA GLU A 178 -17.61 -7.00 13.50
C GLU A 178 -18.03 -5.76 12.70
N ASN A 179 -17.93 -4.58 13.32
CA ASN A 179 -18.31 -3.30 12.69
C ASN A 179 -17.14 -2.62 11.96
N ILE A 180 -15.96 -3.23 11.91
CA ILE A 180 -14.77 -2.66 11.25
C ILE A 180 -15.04 -2.29 9.79
N ILE A 181 -15.89 -3.06 9.11
CA ILE A 181 -16.27 -2.84 7.69
C ILE A 181 -16.96 -1.49 7.45
N TYR A 182 -17.57 -0.90 8.49
CA TYR A 182 -18.22 0.40 8.43
C TYR A 182 -17.30 1.55 8.87
N SER A 183 -16.08 1.24 9.27
CA SER A 183 -15.11 2.25 9.67
C SER A 183 -14.68 3.09 8.46
N PRO A 184 -14.61 4.43 8.57
CA PRO A 184 -14.05 5.28 7.51
C PRO A 184 -12.57 5.00 7.23
N ASP A 185 -11.90 4.29 8.15
CA ASP A 185 -10.50 3.88 8.04
C ASP A 185 -10.34 2.39 7.66
N PHE A 186 -11.42 1.72 7.22
CA PHE A 186 -11.40 0.33 6.74
C PHE A 186 -10.57 0.15 5.46
N TYR A 187 -10.64 1.13 4.56
CA TYR A 187 -9.81 1.17 3.36
C TYR A 187 -8.51 1.93 3.63
N LEU A 188 -7.40 1.33 3.18
CA LEU A 188 -6.08 1.94 3.26
C LEU A 188 -5.89 2.88 2.08
N ARG A 189 -5.27 4.02 2.37
CA ARG A 189 -4.90 5.03 1.37
C ARG A 189 -3.52 4.72 0.83
N GLN A 190 -3.27 5.31 -0.33
CA GLN A 190 -1.95 5.36 -0.93
C GLN A 190 -0.89 5.82 0.07
N ASN A 191 0.21 5.07 0.16
CA ASN A 191 1.32 5.23 1.12
C ASN A 191 0.98 5.02 2.61
N ASP A 192 -0.16 4.44 2.96
CA ASP A 192 -0.43 4.06 4.35
C ASP A 192 0.55 2.97 4.84
N ILE A 193 0.88 3.04 6.13
CA ILE A 193 1.65 2.00 6.82
C ILE A 193 0.75 1.30 7.82
N LEU A 194 0.50 0.02 7.59
CA LEU A 194 -0.17 -0.87 8.51
C LEU A 194 0.86 -1.52 9.43
N TYR A 195 0.81 -1.19 10.72
CA TYR A 195 1.69 -1.72 11.74
C TYR A 195 0.93 -2.67 12.66
N VAL A 196 1.38 -3.92 12.74
CA VAL A 196 0.85 -4.92 13.69
C VAL A 196 1.70 -4.95 14.94
N GLU A 197 1.09 -4.67 16.09
CA GLU A 197 1.81 -4.63 17.37
C GLU A 197 2.13 -6.05 17.91
N PRO A 198 3.37 -6.30 18.39
CA PRO A 198 3.68 -7.53 19.10
C PRO A 198 2.98 -7.65 20.45
N ASN A 199 2.65 -8.88 20.81
CA ASN A 199 2.15 -9.24 22.13
C ASN A 199 3.24 -9.12 23.20
N LYS A 200 2.83 -9.18 24.48
CA LYS A 200 3.75 -9.00 25.62
C LYS A 200 4.86 -10.07 25.63
N ALA A 201 4.55 -11.31 25.23
CA ALA A 201 5.50 -12.42 25.20
C ALA A 201 6.67 -12.15 24.25
N LYS A 202 6.40 -11.63 23.04
CA LYS A 202 7.42 -11.24 22.06
C LYS A 202 8.24 -10.02 22.52
N LYS A 203 7.59 -9.03 23.12
CA LYS A 203 8.30 -7.85 23.68
C LYS A 203 9.24 -8.24 24.83
N GLN A 204 8.82 -9.17 25.69
CA GLN A 204 9.65 -9.67 26.79
C GLN A 204 10.79 -10.56 26.29
N SER A 205 10.54 -11.48 25.35
CA SER A 205 11.61 -12.32 24.80
C SER A 205 12.67 -11.53 24.02
N ALA A 206 12.29 -10.45 23.34
CA ALA A 206 13.25 -9.52 22.71
C ALA A 206 14.17 -8.83 23.73
N ASN A 207 13.70 -8.59 24.97
CA ASN A 207 14.51 -8.04 26.06
C ASN A 207 15.31 -9.13 26.81
N ILE A 208 15.02 -10.41 26.59
CA ILE A 208 15.64 -11.59 27.26
C ILE A 208 16.81 -12.16 26.40
N GLY A 209 17.38 -11.35 25.50
CA GLY A 209 18.35 -11.82 24.50
C GLY A 209 19.85 -11.71 24.83
N SER A 210 20.25 -11.04 25.92
CA SER A 210 21.69 -10.82 26.22
C SER A 210 22.09 -11.08 27.68
N SER A 211 21.20 -10.86 28.65
CA SER A 211 21.58 -10.93 30.07
C SER A 211 21.22 -12.26 30.77
N THR A 212 20.20 -12.99 30.29
CA THR A 212 19.66 -14.19 30.96
C THR A 212 20.50 -15.44 30.75
N ASN A 213 21.09 -15.65 29.56
CA ASN A 213 22.07 -16.72 29.34
C ASN A 213 23.33 -16.51 30.19
N LEU A 214 23.73 -15.25 30.42
CA LEU A 214 24.84 -14.90 31.29
C LEU A 214 24.52 -15.24 32.75
N LEU A 215 23.32 -14.88 33.22
CA LEU A 215 22.87 -15.17 34.59
C LEU A 215 22.73 -16.67 34.87
N ILE A 216 22.19 -17.46 33.94
CA ILE A 216 22.12 -18.93 34.06
C ILE A 216 23.53 -19.55 34.09
N SER A 217 24.47 -18.98 33.34
CA SER A 217 25.87 -19.42 33.36
C SER A 217 26.55 -19.08 34.70
N ILE A 218 26.30 -17.88 35.24
CA ILE A 218 26.86 -17.45 36.52
C ILE A 218 26.31 -18.31 37.68
N THR A 219 25.00 -18.58 37.70
CA THR A 219 24.41 -19.41 38.76
C THR A 219 24.88 -20.87 38.68
N SER A 220 25.03 -21.43 37.48
CA SER A 220 25.55 -22.80 37.32
C SER A 220 27.03 -22.93 37.71
N ILE A 221 27.86 -21.94 37.41
CA ILE A 221 29.27 -21.89 37.87
C ILE A 221 29.33 -21.83 39.40
N LEU A 222 28.51 -20.99 40.04
CA LEU A 222 28.48 -20.89 41.51
C LEU A 222 28.02 -22.19 42.18
N ILE A 223 27.01 -22.85 41.63
CA ILE A 223 26.53 -24.15 42.13
C ILE A 223 27.62 -25.23 41.97
N SER A 224 28.33 -25.23 40.83
CA SER A 224 29.43 -26.18 40.57
C SER A 224 30.62 -25.96 41.51
N LEU A 225 31.03 -24.70 41.72
CA LEU A 225 32.10 -24.34 42.66
C LEU A 225 31.76 -24.74 44.09
N ALA A 226 30.51 -24.49 44.52
CA ALA A 226 30.05 -24.89 45.85
C ALA A 226 30.07 -26.42 46.02
N GLY A 227 29.61 -27.17 45.02
CA GLY A 227 29.66 -28.63 45.03
C GLY A 227 31.08 -29.19 45.07
N LEU A 228 32.01 -28.58 44.32
CA LEU A 228 33.42 -28.96 44.33
C LEU A 228 34.06 -28.70 45.70
N MET A 229 33.75 -27.55 46.30
CA MET A 229 34.25 -27.16 47.63
C MET A 229 33.80 -28.16 48.69
N VAL A 230 32.50 -28.53 48.70
CA VAL A 230 31.96 -29.54 49.63
C VAL A 230 32.63 -30.91 49.44
N ASN A 231 33.01 -31.27 48.21
CA ASN A 231 33.68 -32.54 47.93
C ASN A 231 35.15 -32.57 48.37
N ILE A 232 35.84 -31.42 48.38
CA ILE A 232 37.23 -31.31 48.82
C ILE A 232 37.34 -31.25 50.36
N LEU A 233 36.31 -30.75 51.05
CA LEU A 233 36.25 -30.60 52.51
C LEU A 233 35.70 -31.83 53.26
N ARG A 234 35.30 -32.89 52.56
CA ARG A 234 34.91 -34.19 53.11
C ARG A 234 36.04 -35.20 52.95
#